data_AF-A0A074Y8A0-F1
#
_entry.id   AF-A0A074Y8A0-F1
#
_cell.length_a   1.000
_cell.length_b   1.000
_cell.length_c   1.000
_cell.angle_alpha   90.00
_cell.angle_beta   90.00
_cell.angle_gamma   90.00
#
_symmetry.space_group_name_H-M   'P 1'
#
loop_
_entity.id
_entity.type
_entity.pdbx_description
1 polymer ?
#
loop_
_entity_poly.entity_id
_entity_poly.type
_entity_poly.pdbx_seq_one_letter_code
_entity_poly.pdbx_strand_id
1 'polypeptide(L)'
;MVTIHKELLCSCSPYYTAALRGGFSESRKASLDADMSSNTLKAFATWLYTGSLPSKGTHVEGAHDRQCCLINLYIFADLTDFLALRRATMNQLAAANMSLCSYTLVLEIISHLPDTDPLWKQTLGSYVSHWTPDCDDYAPGCYLDAELEDGGRLLPGFMHEVLKEVALRTELNPPGCSCCSNPCTYHEHESEEEWKATCGKVKGSKLPESLL
;
A
#
# COMPACT_ATOMS: atom_id res chain seq x y z
N MET A 1 -18.16 -8.17 -11.56
CA MET A 1 -18.12 -7.20 -12.68
C MET A 1 -18.49 -5.83 -12.15
N VAL A 2 -17.72 -4.80 -12.51
CA VAL A 2 -18.02 -3.38 -12.23
C VAL A 2 -17.99 -2.61 -13.53
N THR A 3 -18.77 -1.52 -13.63
CA THR A 3 -18.80 -0.67 -14.82
C THR A 3 -18.17 0.68 -14.49
N ILE A 4 -17.12 1.03 -15.21
CA ILE A 4 -16.35 2.26 -15.01
C ILE A 4 -16.39 3.09 -16.29
N HIS A 5 -16.59 4.41 -16.16
CA HIS A 5 -16.52 5.32 -17.29
C HIS A 5 -15.08 5.38 -17.82
N LYS A 6 -14.91 5.03 -19.10
CA LYS A 6 -13.61 5.05 -19.81
C LYS A 6 -12.87 6.36 -19.61
N GLU A 7 -13.58 7.48 -19.72
CA GLU A 7 -13.02 8.82 -19.60
C GLU A 7 -12.42 9.08 -18.22
N LEU A 8 -13.15 8.68 -17.17
CA LEU A 8 -12.70 8.81 -15.78
C LEU A 8 -11.46 7.93 -15.51
N LEU A 9 -11.47 6.70 -16.02
CA LEU A 9 -10.33 5.79 -15.87
C LEU A 9 -9.07 6.35 -16.56
N CYS A 10 -9.22 6.88 -17.78
CA CYS A 10 -8.11 7.48 -18.53
C CYS A 10 -7.61 8.78 -17.88
N SER A 11 -8.50 9.61 -17.33
CA SER A 11 -8.08 10.86 -16.67
C SER A 11 -7.23 10.64 -15.42
N CYS A 12 -7.34 9.47 -14.80
CA CYS A 12 -6.68 9.15 -13.54
C CYS A 12 -5.45 8.24 -13.69
N SER A 13 -5.22 7.66 -14.87
CA SER A 13 -4.12 6.72 -15.12
C SER A 13 -3.55 6.86 -16.54
N PRO A 14 -2.26 7.22 -16.67
CA PRO A 14 -1.55 7.22 -17.95
C PRO A 14 -1.52 5.83 -18.59
N TYR A 15 -1.40 4.77 -17.80
CA TYR A 15 -1.48 3.38 -18.26
C TYR A 15 -2.80 3.11 -19.01
N TYR A 16 -3.95 3.41 -18.40
CA TYR A 16 -5.24 3.17 -19.05
C TYR A 16 -5.49 4.14 -20.20
N THR A 17 -4.94 5.36 -20.15
CA THR A 17 -4.92 6.24 -21.33
C THR A 17 -4.21 5.57 -22.50
N ALA A 18 -3.01 5.02 -22.28
CA ALA A 18 -2.27 4.31 -23.31
C ALA A 18 -3.01 3.05 -23.79
N ALA A 19 -3.49 2.20 -22.86
CA ALA A 19 -4.15 0.94 -23.19
C ALA A 19 -5.47 1.13 -23.95
N LEU A 20 -6.29 2.10 -23.55
CA LEU A 20 -7.66 2.27 -24.04
C LEU A 20 -7.82 3.32 -25.14
N ARG A 21 -6.89 4.27 -25.26
CA ARG A 21 -6.88 5.28 -26.33
C ARG A 21 -5.74 5.10 -27.32
N GLY A 22 -4.71 4.33 -26.98
CA GLY A 22 -3.63 3.98 -27.89
C GLY A 22 -4.00 2.87 -28.87
N GLY A 23 -2.98 2.35 -29.56
CA GLY A 23 -3.12 1.31 -30.59
C GLY A 23 -3.22 -0.12 -30.08
N PHE A 24 -3.28 -0.34 -28.77
CA PHE A 24 -3.29 -1.67 -28.15
C PHE A 24 -4.60 -2.42 -28.39
N SER A 25 -4.57 -3.74 -28.21
CA SER A 25 -5.75 -4.61 -28.43
C SER A 25 -6.90 -4.27 -27.47
N GLU A 26 -6.56 -3.79 -26.29
CA GLU A 26 -7.40 -3.35 -25.18
C GLU A 26 -8.35 -2.24 -25.60
N SER A 27 -7.91 -1.35 -26.51
CA SER A 27 -8.75 -0.27 -27.06
C SER A 27 -10.01 -0.77 -27.79
N ARG A 28 -10.00 -2.04 -28.25
CA ARG A 28 -11.10 -2.69 -28.97
C ARG A 28 -11.92 -3.63 -28.08
N LYS A 29 -11.55 -3.82 -26.81
CA LYS A 29 -12.26 -4.69 -25.87
C LYS A 29 -13.34 -3.90 -25.11
N ALA A 30 -14.47 -4.53 -24.82
CA ALA A 30 -15.55 -3.95 -24.01
C ALA A 30 -15.34 -4.13 -22.50
N SER A 31 -14.46 -5.04 -22.12
CA SER A 31 -14.11 -5.36 -20.73
C SER A 31 -12.60 -5.61 -20.61
N LEU A 32 -12.06 -5.33 -19.44
CA LEU A 32 -10.68 -5.63 -19.07
C LEU A 32 -10.69 -6.52 -17.83
N ASP A 33 -9.78 -7.49 -17.80
CA ASP A 33 -9.55 -8.29 -16.61
C ASP A 33 -8.64 -7.51 -15.66
N ALA A 34 -9.02 -7.51 -14.39
CA ALA A 34 -8.24 -6.92 -13.32
C ALA A 34 -7.90 -8.03 -12.34
N ASP A 35 -6.62 -8.21 -12.07
CA ASP A 35 -6.14 -9.24 -11.15
C ASP A 35 -6.35 -8.81 -9.71
N MET A 36 -7.61 -8.86 -9.27
CA MET A 36 -8.01 -8.46 -7.93
C MET A 36 -9.30 -9.14 -7.51
N SER A 37 -9.50 -9.27 -6.19
CA SER A 37 -10.75 -9.81 -5.64
C SER A 37 -11.96 -8.95 -5.99
N SER A 38 -13.16 -9.53 -5.96
CA SER A 38 -14.42 -8.80 -6.16
C SER A 38 -14.60 -7.62 -5.17
N ASN A 39 -14.12 -7.77 -3.93
CA ASN A 39 -14.20 -6.72 -2.91
C ASN A 39 -13.22 -5.57 -3.19
N THR A 40 -11.99 -5.91 -3.60
CA THR A 40 -10.96 -4.95 -4.04
C THR A 40 -11.43 -4.18 -5.27
N LEU A 41 -12.04 -4.88 -6.25
CA LEU A 41 -12.57 -4.25 -7.47
C LEU A 41 -13.72 -3.28 -7.20
N LYS A 42 -14.62 -3.63 -6.27
CA LYS A 42 -15.68 -2.72 -5.81
C LYS A 42 -15.07 -1.52 -5.08
N ALA A 43 -14.08 -1.73 -4.22
CA ALA A 43 -13.40 -0.65 -3.51
C ALA A 43 -12.69 0.31 -4.47
N PHE A 44 -12.01 -0.22 -5.49
CA PHE A 44 -11.41 0.57 -6.55
C PHE A 44 -12.45 1.43 -7.28
N ALA A 45 -13.54 0.82 -7.73
CA ALA A 45 -14.63 1.56 -8.37
C ALA A 45 -15.21 2.65 -7.45
N THR A 46 -15.50 2.32 -6.19
CA THR A 46 -16.00 3.29 -5.20
C THR A 46 -15.03 4.47 -5.05
N TRP A 47 -13.74 4.20 -4.87
CA TRP A 47 -12.74 5.25 -4.75
C TRP A 47 -12.69 6.11 -6.02
N LEU A 48 -12.70 5.50 -7.20
CA LEU A 48 -12.59 6.23 -8.46
C LEU A 48 -13.75 7.23 -8.65
N TYR A 49 -14.97 6.89 -8.19
CA TYR A 49 -16.13 7.78 -8.29
C TYR A 49 -16.28 8.76 -7.13
N THR A 50 -15.76 8.45 -5.94
CA THR A 50 -16.10 9.19 -4.71
C THR A 50 -14.89 9.73 -3.95
N GLY A 51 -13.68 9.33 -4.34
CA GLY A 51 -12.44 9.53 -3.60
C GLY A 51 -12.35 8.74 -2.29
N SER A 52 -13.34 7.91 -1.95
CA SER A 52 -13.42 7.23 -0.65
C SER A 52 -12.89 5.80 -0.71
N LEU A 53 -11.98 5.47 0.20
CA LEU A 53 -11.45 4.12 0.39
C LEU A 53 -12.24 3.33 1.45
N PRO A 54 -12.07 1.99 1.50
CA PRO A 54 -12.66 1.16 2.55
C PRO A 54 -12.27 1.64 3.96
N SER A 55 -13.28 1.91 4.77
CA SER A 55 -13.14 2.30 6.17
C SER A 55 -14.06 1.44 7.06
N LYS A 56 -14.06 1.67 8.38
CA LYS A 56 -14.95 0.94 9.29
C LYS A 56 -16.42 1.15 8.87
N GLY A 57 -17.16 0.06 8.67
CA GLY A 57 -18.57 0.10 8.25
C GLY A 57 -18.79 0.14 6.73
N THR A 58 -17.74 -0.01 5.92
CA THR A 58 -17.86 -0.22 4.46
C THR A 58 -18.10 -1.70 4.13
N HIS A 59 -18.17 -2.05 2.84
CA HIS A 59 -18.37 -3.43 2.36
C HIS A 59 -17.21 -4.39 2.66
N VAL A 60 -16.13 -3.92 3.29
CA VAL A 60 -15.01 -4.73 3.75
C VAL A 60 -15.05 -4.80 5.28
N GLU A 61 -15.43 -5.98 5.79
CA GLU A 61 -15.57 -6.25 7.21
C GLU A 61 -14.23 -6.62 7.84
N GLY A 62 -14.06 -6.41 9.15
CA GLY A 62 -12.81 -6.77 9.84
C GLY A 62 -11.62 -5.82 9.57
N ALA A 63 -10.66 -5.78 10.50
CA ALA A 63 -9.47 -4.95 10.34
C ALA A 63 -8.47 -5.56 9.35
N HIS A 64 -8.31 -6.88 9.39
CA HIS A 64 -7.42 -7.63 8.50
C HIS A 64 -7.85 -7.51 7.03
N ASP A 65 -9.10 -7.83 6.69
CA ASP A 65 -9.55 -7.77 5.29
C ASP A 65 -9.48 -6.35 4.71
N ARG A 66 -9.67 -5.31 5.54
CA ARG A 66 -9.43 -3.92 5.13
C ARG A 66 -7.96 -3.68 4.81
N GLN A 67 -7.03 -4.22 5.59
CA GLN A 67 -5.59 -4.13 5.32
C GLN A 67 -5.26 -4.82 3.99
N CYS A 68 -5.73 -6.05 3.81
CA CYS A 68 -5.57 -6.81 2.56
C CYS A 68 -6.11 -6.02 1.36
N CYS A 69 -7.31 -5.44 1.51
CA CYS A 69 -7.93 -4.66 0.45
C CYS A 69 -7.10 -3.42 0.09
N LEU A 70 -6.61 -2.67 1.08
CA LEU A 70 -5.80 -1.47 0.86
C LEU A 70 -4.44 -1.79 0.22
N ILE A 71 -3.77 -2.86 0.64
CA ILE A 71 -2.50 -3.31 0.06
C ILE A 71 -2.70 -3.74 -1.40
N ASN A 72 -3.72 -4.56 -1.68
CA ASN A 72 -4.02 -4.99 -3.05
C ASN A 72 -4.40 -3.80 -3.94
N LEU A 73 -5.11 -2.79 -3.40
CA LEU A 73 -5.37 -1.55 -4.13
C LEU A 73 -4.10 -0.77 -4.42
N TYR A 74 -3.14 -0.72 -3.48
CA TYR A 74 -1.86 -0.07 -3.71
C TYR A 74 -1.06 -0.78 -4.80
N ILE A 75 -0.89 -2.11 -4.73
CA ILE A 75 -0.15 -2.90 -5.73
C ILE A 75 -0.79 -2.74 -7.11
N PHE A 76 -2.12 -2.80 -7.18
CA PHE A 76 -2.83 -2.53 -8.43
C PHE A 76 -2.59 -1.11 -8.94
N ALA A 77 -2.62 -0.11 -8.06
CA ALA A 77 -2.38 1.29 -8.41
C ALA A 77 -0.96 1.53 -8.91
N ASP A 78 0.02 0.82 -8.36
CA ASP A 78 1.41 0.84 -8.84
C ASP A 78 1.51 0.25 -10.24
N LEU A 79 0.98 -0.96 -10.43
CA LEU A 79 0.98 -1.66 -11.73
C LEU A 79 0.26 -0.88 -12.84
N THR A 80 -0.77 -0.12 -12.48
CA THR A 80 -1.62 0.61 -13.43
C THR A 80 -1.45 2.13 -13.36
N ASP A 81 -0.37 2.62 -12.74
CA ASP A 81 0.02 4.03 -12.71
C ASP A 81 -1.11 4.99 -12.23
N PHE A 82 -1.72 4.66 -11.08
CA PHE A 82 -2.64 5.55 -10.36
C PHE A 82 -1.95 6.18 -9.15
N LEU A 83 -1.17 7.24 -9.39
CA LEU A 83 -0.51 7.99 -8.33
C LEU A 83 -1.49 8.47 -7.24
N ALA A 84 -2.66 8.96 -7.63
CA ALA A 84 -3.68 9.40 -6.68
C ALA A 84 -4.22 8.27 -5.80
N LEU A 85 -4.32 7.04 -6.33
CA LEU A 85 -4.78 5.88 -5.56
C LEU A 85 -3.68 5.39 -4.61
N ARG A 86 -2.43 5.30 -5.06
CA ARG A 86 -1.27 4.97 -4.19
C ARG A 86 -1.20 5.94 -3.00
N ARG A 87 -1.32 7.24 -3.24
CA ARG A 87 -1.36 8.26 -2.17
C ARG A 87 -2.55 8.08 -1.24
N ALA A 88 -3.73 7.81 -1.77
CA ALA A 88 -4.93 7.62 -0.96
C ALA A 88 -4.82 6.39 -0.05
N THR A 89 -4.30 5.26 -0.57
CA THR A 89 -4.13 4.04 0.21
C THR A 89 -3.06 4.20 1.30
N MET A 90 -1.94 4.85 0.99
CA MET A 90 -0.90 5.17 1.99
C MET A 90 -1.43 6.03 3.13
N ASN A 91 -2.24 7.05 2.82
CA ASN A 91 -2.92 7.87 3.83
C ASN A 91 -3.80 7.01 4.75
N GLN A 92 -4.60 6.12 4.16
CA GLN A 92 -5.52 5.27 4.92
C GLN A 92 -4.79 4.25 5.79
N LEU A 93 -3.70 3.66 5.28
CA LEU A 93 -2.85 2.72 6.02
C LEU A 93 -2.18 3.40 7.22
N ALA A 94 -1.62 4.61 7.03
CA ALA A 94 -1.02 5.38 8.11
C ALA A 94 -2.05 5.85 9.15
N ALA A 95 -3.20 6.36 8.71
CA ALA A 95 -4.22 6.93 9.60
C ALA A 95 -4.97 5.86 10.43
N ALA A 96 -5.07 4.63 9.93
CA ALA A 96 -5.82 3.59 10.60
C ALA A 96 -5.10 2.96 11.80
N ASN A 97 -3.86 3.41 12.12
CA ASN A 97 -2.99 2.84 13.16
C ASN A 97 -3.07 1.31 13.16
N MET A 98 -3.00 0.74 11.95
CA MET A 98 -3.28 -0.68 11.74
C MET A 98 -2.19 -1.49 12.43
N SER A 99 -2.57 -2.66 12.96
CA SER A 99 -1.60 -3.67 13.37
C SER A 99 -0.61 -3.95 12.24
N LEU A 100 0.56 -4.47 12.58
CA LEU A 100 1.51 -4.99 11.60
C LEU A 100 0.79 -5.88 10.58
N CYS A 101 1.17 -5.75 9.32
CA CYS A 101 0.70 -6.64 8.26
C CYS A 101 1.01 -8.09 8.63
N SER A 102 0.18 -9.04 8.22
CA SER A 102 0.56 -10.46 8.35
C SER A 102 1.72 -10.78 7.42
N TYR A 103 2.47 -11.85 7.72
CA TYR A 103 3.57 -12.28 6.84
C TYR A 103 3.12 -12.62 5.41
N THR A 104 1.89 -13.11 5.22
CA THR A 104 1.31 -13.30 3.89
C THR A 104 1.19 -11.98 3.12
N LEU A 105 0.77 -10.90 3.79
CA LEU A 105 0.70 -9.57 3.19
C LEU A 105 2.08 -8.97 2.96
N VAL A 106 3.04 -9.21 3.86
CA VAL A 106 4.44 -8.81 3.63
C VAL A 106 4.98 -9.51 2.39
N LEU A 107 4.75 -10.82 2.24
CA LEU A 107 5.16 -11.58 1.08
C LEU A 107 4.53 -11.02 -0.22
N GLU A 108 3.25 -10.67 -0.18
CA GLU A 108 2.55 -10.04 -1.30
C GLU A 108 3.20 -8.71 -1.72
N ILE A 109 3.54 -7.86 -0.75
CA ILE A 109 4.22 -6.57 -0.97
C ILE A 109 5.59 -6.78 -1.60
N ILE A 110 6.44 -7.58 -0.97
CA ILE A 110 7.84 -7.76 -1.41
C ILE A 110 7.97 -8.57 -2.71
N SER A 111 6.91 -9.29 -3.12
CA SER A 111 6.88 -10.01 -4.40
C SER A 111 6.52 -9.11 -5.57
N HIS A 112 5.81 -8.01 -5.33
CA HIS A 112 5.31 -7.12 -6.39
C HIS A 112 6.00 -5.75 -6.42
N LEU A 113 6.61 -5.31 -5.31
CA LEU A 113 7.15 -3.97 -5.16
C LEU A 113 8.66 -4.02 -4.87
N PRO A 114 9.47 -3.15 -5.51
CA PRO A 114 10.90 -3.03 -5.19
C PRO A 114 11.10 -2.42 -3.80
N ASP A 115 12.27 -2.65 -3.20
CA ASP A 115 12.66 -2.09 -1.88
C ASP A 115 12.72 -0.55 -1.84
N THR A 116 12.76 0.09 -3.00
CA THR A 116 12.68 1.55 -3.14
C THR A 116 11.26 2.10 -2.99
N ASP A 117 10.22 1.26 -3.13
CA ASP A 117 8.82 1.67 -3.14
C ASP A 117 8.35 2.19 -1.76
N PRO A 118 7.50 3.24 -1.72
CA PRO A 118 6.87 3.74 -0.52
C PRO A 118 6.23 2.73 0.43
N LEU A 119 5.39 1.83 -0.08
CA LEU A 119 4.66 0.86 0.73
C LEU A 119 5.62 -0.20 1.25
N TRP A 120 6.61 -0.59 0.46
CA TRP A 120 7.70 -1.46 0.92
C TRP A 120 8.39 -0.82 2.13
N LYS A 121 8.85 0.43 1.98
CA LYS A 121 9.58 1.15 3.05
C LYS A 121 8.72 1.39 4.28
N GLN A 122 7.44 1.70 4.11
CA GLN A 122 6.51 1.86 5.23
C GLN A 122 6.32 0.54 5.97
N THR A 123 6.25 -0.58 5.24
CA THR A 123 6.12 -1.92 5.83
C THR A 123 7.36 -2.26 6.65
N LEU A 124 8.57 -2.06 6.12
CA LEU A 124 9.81 -2.22 6.88
C LEU A 124 9.81 -1.32 8.12
N GLY A 125 9.57 -0.01 7.95
CA GLY A 125 9.58 0.95 9.06
C GLY A 125 8.58 0.61 10.16
N SER A 126 7.42 0.06 9.80
CA SER A 126 6.41 -0.41 10.75
C SER A 126 6.90 -1.61 11.55
N TYR A 127 7.46 -2.62 10.87
CA TYR A 127 8.06 -3.78 11.53
C TYR A 127 9.21 -3.37 12.46
N VAL A 128 10.14 -2.55 11.98
CA VAL A 128 11.25 -2.05 12.80
C VAL A 128 10.74 -1.32 14.04
N SER A 129 9.71 -0.48 13.91
CA SER A 129 9.21 0.35 15.02
C SER A 129 8.34 -0.41 16.03
N HIS A 130 7.63 -1.45 15.60
CA HIS A 130 6.53 -2.04 16.38
C HIS A 130 6.62 -3.54 16.59
N TRP A 131 7.40 -4.27 15.79
CA TRP A 131 7.50 -5.73 15.93
C TRP A 131 8.33 -6.11 17.16
N THR A 132 7.86 -7.14 17.84
CA THR A 132 8.57 -7.89 18.88
C THR A 132 8.43 -9.38 18.59
N PRO A 133 9.33 -10.25 19.07
CA PRO A 133 9.19 -11.69 18.90
C PRO A 133 7.80 -12.22 19.33
N ASP A 134 7.25 -11.69 20.42
CA ASP A 134 5.91 -12.04 20.94
C ASP A 134 4.77 -11.78 19.93
N CYS A 135 4.97 -10.96 18.90
CA CYS A 135 3.99 -10.76 17.83
C CYS A 135 3.73 -12.07 17.05
N ASP A 136 4.71 -12.97 17.02
CA ASP A 136 4.65 -14.21 16.26
C ASP A 136 4.03 -15.36 17.07
N ASP A 137 3.95 -15.24 18.40
CA ASP A 137 3.38 -16.25 19.31
C ASP A 137 1.87 -16.45 19.10
N TYR A 138 1.18 -15.44 18.58
CA TYR A 138 -0.28 -15.43 18.35
C TYR A 138 -0.67 -15.77 16.91
N ALA A 139 0.30 -16.05 16.03
CA ALA A 139 0.06 -16.41 14.64
C ALA A 139 0.07 -17.94 14.49
N PRO A 140 -1.09 -18.63 14.44
CA PRO A 140 -1.10 -20.06 14.13
C PRO A 140 -0.47 -20.28 12.74
N GLY A 141 0.63 -21.05 12.71
CA GLY A 141 1.38 -21.31 11.48
C GLY A 141 2.41 -20.22 11.15
N CYS A 142 3.34 -19.94 12.06
CA CYS A 142 4.48 -19.06 11.79
C CYS A 142 5.20 -19.52 10.51
N TYR A 143 5.02 -18.74 9.44
CA TYR A 143 5.44 -19.07 8.08
C TYR A 143 6.96 -19.12 7.88
N LEU A 144 7.74 -18.81 8.92
CA LEU A 144 9.19 -18.98 8.91
C LEU A 144 9.60 -20.46 8.76
N ASP A 145 8.71 -21.39 9.11
CA ASP A 145 8.92 -22.84 8.97
C ASP A 145 8.23 -23.45 7.73
N ALA A 146 7.42 -22.68 6.98
CA ALA A 146 6.74 -23.19 5.81
C ALA A 146 7.73 -23.23 4.63
N GLU A 147 8.02 -24.43 4.12
CA GLU A 147 8.78 -24.65 2.88
C GLU A 147 8.03 -24.00 1.71
N LEU A 148 8.26 -22.70 1.50
CA LEU A 148 7.72 -21.93 0.40
C LEU A 148 8.47 -22.34 -0.88
N GLU A 149 7.84 -23.19 -1.69
CA GLU A 149 8.27 -23.42 -3.07
C GLU A 149 8.28 -22.07 -3.81
N ASP A 150 9.42 -21.74 -4.42
CA ASP A 150 9.79 -20.50 -5.15
C ASP A 150 9.81 -19.15 -4.39
N GLY A 151 9.10 -18.98 -3.26
CA GLY A 151 9.10 -17.75 -2.45
C GLY A 151 10.06 -17.74 -1.25
N GLY A 152 10.71 -18.86 -0.94
CA GLY A 152 11.31 -19.17 0.36
C GLY A 152 12.50 -18.34 0.86
N ARG A 153 12.96 -17.31 0.13
CA ARG A 153 14.01 -16.39 0.60
C ARG A 153 13.58 -14.93 0.74
N LEU A 154 12.46 -14.53 0.15
CA LEU A 154 12.03 -13.12 0.18
C LEU A 154 11.67 -12.70 1.60
N LEU A 155 10.83 -13.50 2.28
CA LEU A 155 10.42 -13.20 3.65
C LEU A 155 11.58 -13.29 4.67
N PRO A 156 12.45 -14.32 4.64
CA PRO A 156 13.67 -14.30 5.45
C PRO A 156 14.59 -13.10 5.15
N GLY A 157 14.71 -12.68 3.90
CA GLY A 157 15.49 -11.50 3.50
C GLY A 157 14.90 -10.21 4.09
N PHE A 158 13.58 -10.05 4.02
CA PHE A 158 12.87 -8.95 4.66
C PHE A 158 13.08 -8.96 6.18
N MET A 159 12.91 -10.11 6.84
CA MET A 159 13.09 -10.23 8.28
C MET A 159 14.54 -10.02 8.71
N HIS A 160 15.52 -10.38 7.88
CA HIS A 160 16.92 -10.04 8.13
C HIS A 160 17.14 -8.53 8.18
N GLU A 161 16.54 -7.76 7.26
CA GLU A 161 16.59 -6.29 7.31
C GLU A 161 15.86 -5.74 8.52
N VAL A 162 14.70 -6.29 8.90
CA VAL A 162 14.01 -5.93 10.15
C VAL A 162 14.92 -6.16 11.35
N LEU A 163 15.56 -7.33 11.46
CA LEU A 163 16.41 -7.69 12.60
C LEU A 163 17.66 -6.81 12.72
N LYS A 164 18.27 -6.43 11.59
CA LYS A 164 19.40 -5.48 11.58
C LYS A 164 19.03 -4.15 12.22
N GLU A 165 17.89 -3.59 11.84
CA GLU A 165 17.43 -2.30 12.36
C GLU A 165 16.87 -2.43 13.78
N VAL A 166 16.19 -3.53 14.10
CA VAL A 166 15.73 -3.82 15.47
C VAL A 166 16.90 -3.98 16.44
N ALA A 167 18.05 -4.52 16.01
CA ALA A 167 19.26 -4.58 16.83
C ALA A 167 19.83 -3.19 17.17
N LEU A 168 19.57 -2.19 16.33
CA LEU A 168 19.97 -0.79 16.53
C LEU A 168 18.87 0.06 17.20
N ARG A 169 17.64 -0.48 17.30
CA ARG A 169 16.48 0.21 17.84
C ARG A 169 16.67 0.51 19.32
N THR A 170 16.54 1.79 19.67
CA THR A 170 16.64 2.26 21.06
C THR A 170 15.30 2.20 21.81
N GLU A 171 14.18 2.27 21.11
CA GLU A 171 12.84 2.33 21.70
C GLU A 171 11.82 1.55 20.86
N LEU A 172 10.94 0.79 21.53
CA LEU A 172 9.80 0.11 20.93
C LEU A 172 8.58 1.04 20.96
N ASN A 173 7.84 1.14 19.85
CA ASN A 173 6.70 2.04 19.70
C ASN A 173 7.05 3.52 19.98
N PRO A 174 8.10 4.09 19.35
CA PRO A 174 8.54 5.44 19.65
C PRO A 174 7.42 6.46 19.34
N PRO A 175 7.20 7.46 20.22
CA PRO A 175 6.22 8.50 19.97
C PRO A 175 6.64 9.31 18.75
N GLY A 176 5.73 9.51 17.79
CA GLY A 176 6.08 10.22 16.56
C GLY A 176 6.74 9.35 15.49
N CYS A 177 6.69 8.02 15.60
CA CYS A 177 7.14 7.06 14.58
C CYS A 177 6.79 7.52 13.16
N SER A 178 7.75 7.47 12.23
CA SER A 178 7.53 7.89 10.84
C SER A 178 6.41 7.09 10.16
N CYS A 179 6.27 5.80 10.45
CA CYS A 179 5.23 4.92 9.93
C CYS A 179 3.80 5.30 10.36
N CYS A 180 3.63 5.93 11.52
CA CYS A 180 2.30 6.24 12.10
C CYS A 180 2.00 7.74 12.21
N SER A 181 3.03 8.59 12.25
CA SER A 181 2.90 10.01 12.61
C SER A 181 3.19 10.96 11.46
N ASN A 182 3.91 10.51 10.43
CA ASN A 182 4.20 11.33 9.25
C ASN A 182 4.02 10.51 7.97
N PRO A 183 2.79 10.46 7.40
CA PRO A 183 2.53 9.71 6.18
C PRO A 183 3.35 10.21 4.98
N CYS A 184 3.76 11.49 5.00
CA CYS A 184 4.61 12.08 3.96
C CYS A 184 6.03 11.52 3.95
N THR A 185 6.47 10.80 4.98
CA THR A 185 7.76 10.08 4.93
C THR A 185 7.80 9.07 3.78
N TYR A 186 6.63 8.53 3.42
CA TYR A 186 6.50 7.51 2.39
C TYR A 186 5.73 8.02 1.18
N HIS A 187 4.88 9.04 1.30
CA HIS A 187 4.21 9.59 0.11
C HIS A 187 5.19 10.09 -0.95
N GLU A 188 4.87 9.77 -2.20
CA GLU A 188 5.52 10.36 -3.36
C GLU A 188 4.97 11.75 -3.59
N HIS A 189 5.84 12.75 -3.73
CA HIS A 189 5.48 14.13 -4.00
C HIS A 189 6.25 14.63 -5.21
N GLU A 190 5.55 15.28 -6.14
CA GLU A 190 6.16 15.77 -7.39
C GLU A 190 6.86 17.13 -7.19
N SER A 191 6.38 17.92 -6.23
CA SER A 191 6.87 19.26 -5.93
C SER A 191 6.43 19.71 -4.54
N GLU A 192 7.07 20.75 -4.01
CA GLU A 192 6.64 21.39 -2.77
C GLU A 192 5.23 22.01 -2.91
N GLU A 193 4.90 22.57 -4.09
CA GLU A 193 3.58 23.13 -4.37
C GLU A 193 2.48 22.07 -4.32
N GLU A 194 2.73 20.90 -4.93
CA GLU A 194 1.82 19.75 -4.86
C GLU A 194 1.65 19.29 -3.42
N TRP A 195 2.76 19.11 -2.70
CA TRP A 195 2.72 18.74 -1.29
C TRP A 195 1.89 19.74 -0.47
N LYS A 196 2.09 21.06 -0.63
CA LYS A 196 1.31 22.11 0.05
C LYS A 196 -0.19 22.01 -0.25
N ALA A 197 -0.54 21.66 -1.49
CA ALA A 197 -1.93 21.53 -1.91
C ALA A 197 -2.61 20.28 -1.34
N THR A 198 -1.89 19.17 -1.19
CA THR A 198 -2.44 17.87 -0.76
C THR A 198 -2.20 17.58 0.72
N CYS A 199 -0.94 17.48 1.13
CA CYS A 199 -0.53 17.00 2.45
C CYS A 199 -0.13 18.10 3.43
N GLY A 200 0.24 19.29 2.95
CA GLY A 200 0.73 20.40 3.78
C GLY A 200 -0.33 20.99 4.71
N LYS A 201 -1.60 20.64 4.52
CA LYS A 201 -2.72 21.02 5.40
C LYS A 201 -3.07 19.92 6.42
N VAL A 202 -2.48 18.73 6.29
CA VAL A 202 -2.76 17.58 7.17
C VAL A 202 -1.93 17.71 8.45
N LYS A 203 -2.58 17.59 9.60
CA LYS A 203 -1.92 17.70 10.91
C LYS A 203 -0.91 16.56 11.08
N GLY A 204 0.36 16.91 11.36
CA GLY A 204 1.45 15.95 11.55
C GLY A 204 2.29 15.68 10.30
N SER A 205 1.81 16.09 9.11
CA SER A 205 2.59 16.00 7.88
C SER A 205 3.80 16.93 7.91
N LYS A 206 4.95 16.41 7.48
CA LYS A 206 6.17 17.19 7.25
C LYS A 206 6.57 17.08 5.79
N LEU A 207 7.13 18.16 5.24
CA LEU A 207 7.67 18.16 3.88
C LEU A 207 8.82 17.13 3.82
N PRO A 208 8.81 16.20 2.84
CA PRO A 208 9.87 15.22 2.68
C PRO A 208 11.23 15.90 2.44
N GLU A 209 12.31 15.33 2.99
CA GLU A 209 13.66 15.87 2.79
C GLU A 209 14.10 15.89 1.33
N SER A 210 13.55 15.00 0.49
CA SER A 210 13.82 15.00 -0.96
C SER A 210 13.32 16.23 -1.70
N LEU A 211 12.48 17.05 -1.06
CA LEU A 211 11.92 18.29 -1.61
C LEU A 211 12.45 19.55 -0.91
N LEU A 212 13.40 19.41 0.03
CA LEU A 212 14.12 20.52 0.68
C LEU A 212 15.35 20.92 -0.13
#